data_AF-A0A7M3TCZ2-F1
#
_entry.id   AF-A0A7M3TCZ2-F1
#
_cell.length_a   1.000
_cell.length_b   1.000
_cell.length_c   1.000
_cell.angle_alpha   90.00
_cell.angle_beta   90.00
_cell.angle_gamma   90.00
#
_symmetry.space_group_name_H-M   'P 1'
#
loop_
_entity.id
_entity.type
_entity.pdbx_description
1 polymer ?
#
loop_
_entity_poly.entity_id
_entity_poly.type
_entity_poly.pdbx_seq_one_letter_code
_entity_poly.pdbx_strand_id
1 'polypeptide(L)'
;MSFRKAFLVTSICTATLATTNLYAAAVTPSHQTTTQDTSVIKNTIVSNLDSLFPFQTNVTVGKVDKDSNGDFTASNILIVSSGKDNLNVSIDKLVVKGLKVNQKINDDVSIKVEGLRVTNLAASVASSSAVSANVDPKDLSGDDNLYKIAMNTIGKGVYNFEIDYDHSDSTLKFELDSTVNKQAFVKENFELKGFDLSDTSFDNDFLASLKNKVMSSKIKDLEFDGNFTEVLKEITSEYLGKDYNQTPSLDINGSLGKTPGELEFNVDGNLGSQSHVKYNIVVDGIDLENTPIKDIISGSNDFLKNAYIQTNSADVAIDLNFDKDSFSKKSPIQQVLNILGKKDLNIKITSNNSYKDSKYNNNFNMKADGLASLNANTKAIVNGKLSLLPYVGADGKNQKDLYNCNNQLCLTDIDFSFANNGLLEKIARYTNQDPNTTPQQVLGSYGALLQLFAVQQQDQFLRKALSSFAMFLQNPKNISIHAKANKPVNQTALLNMLVDDTKELKKHNPMQNNGNADLSKSPNIKLINDIQKIFKITFDVNS
;
A
#
# COMPACT_ATOMS: atom_id res chain seq x y z
N MET A 1 5.97 -4.77 4.56
CA MET A 1 5.80 -3.30 4.43
C MET A 1 4.35 -3.08 4.02
N SER A 2 3.51 -2.45 4.85
CA SER A 2 2.06 -2.43 4.63
C SER A 2 1.67 -1.53 3.47
N PHE A 3 0.66 -1.93 2.69
CA PHE A 3 -0.03 -1.11 1.67
C PHE A 3 -0.49 0.25 2.24
N ARG A 4 -0.73 0.31 3.56
CA ARG A 4 -0.95 1.55 4.32
C ARG A 4 0.22 2.52 4.25
N LYS A 5 1.46 2.05 4.31
CA LYS A 5 2.61 2.92 4.07
C LYS A 5 2.70 3.29 2.61
N ALA A 6 2.38 2.45 1.63
CA ALA A 6 2.44 2.85 0.22
C ALA A 6 1.38 3.89 -0.13
N PHE A 7 0.12 3.72 0.26
CA PHE A 7 -0.95 4.68 0.00
C PHE A 7 -0.77 5.97 0.80
N LEU A 8 -0.48 5.86 2.11
CA LEU A 8 -0.12 7.02 2.92
C LEU A 8 1.18 7.65 2.43
N VAL A 9 2.17 6.92 1.89
CA VAL A 9 3.36 7.47 1.22
C VAL A 9 3.06 7.93 -0.18
N THR A 10 1.95 7.59 -0.85
CA THR A 10 1.63 8.17 -2.17
C THR A 10 0.91 9.49 -1.96
N SER A 11 -0.08 9.54 -1.06
CA SER A 11 -0.73 10.77 -0.59
C SER A 11 0.22 11.66 0.22
N ILE A 12 1.11 11.07 1.03
CA ILE A 12 2.23 11.76 1.66
C ILE A 12 3.27 12.04 0.61
N CYS A 13 3.55 11.27 -0.45
CA CYS A 13 4.54 11.62 -1.50
C CYS A 13 4.08 12.79 -2.34
N THR A 14 2.81 12.93 -2.68
CA THR A 14 2.29 14.14 -3.31
C THR A 14 2.16 15.29 -2.32
N ALA A 15 1.72 15.02 -1.08
CA ALA A 15 1.87 16.00 -0.01
C ALA A 15 3.33 16.25 0.41
N THR A 16 4.33 15.47 -0.02
CA THR A 16 5.77 15.55 0.33
C THR A 16 6.54 16.21 -0.78
N LEU A 17 6.17 15.94 -2.03
CA LEU A 17 6.49 16.77 -3.18
C LEU A 17 5.90 18.17 -2.99
N ALA A 18 4.80 18.31 -2.23
CA ALA A 18 4.30 19.60 -1.74
C ALA A 18 4.85 20.03 -0.34
N THR A 19 5.33 19.13 0.55
CA THR A 19 5.67 19.50 1.96
C THR A 19 6.80 18.76 2.71
N THR A 20 7.54 17.77 2.19
CA THR A 20 8.62 17.10 2.96
C THR A 20 9.91 16.96 2.14
N ASN A 21 11.09 17.38 2.56
CA ASN A 21 11.60 17.76 3.87
C ASN A 21 11.98 19.24 3.85
N LEU A 22 11.39 20.06 4.70
CA LEU A 22 11.72 21.47 4.77
C LEU A 22 12.09 21.89 6.18
N TYR A 23 13.36 21.70 6.52
CA TYR A 23 13.99 22.36 7.64
C TYR A 23 14.92 23.44 7.10
N ALA A 24 14.40 24.66 6.95
CA ALA A 24 15.23 25.85 6.82
C ALA A 24 15.38 26.46 8.22
N ALA A 25 16.61 26.67 8.67
CA ALA A 25 16.89 27.53 9.81
C ALA A 25 16.60 28.99 9.39
N ALA A 26 16.01 29.78 10.29
CA ALA A 26 15.75 31.19 10.04
C ALA A 26 17.05 31.93 9.72
N VAL A 27 17.17 32.47 8.51
CA VAL A 27 18.21 33.41 8.14
C VAL A 27 17.53 34.71 7.76
N THR A 28 17.71 35.76 8.56
CA THR A 28 17.27 37.12 8.24
C THR A 28 18.26 37.81 7.29
N PRO A 29 17.82 38.32 6.14
CA PRO A 29 18.47 39.44 5.49
C PRO A 29 17.56 40.68 5.47
N SER A 30 18.09 41.77 6.01
CA SER A 30 17.54 43.11 5.86
C SER A 30 17.85 43.67 4.46
N HIS A 31 16.83 44.06 3.69
CA HIS A 31 16.77 45.36 3.01
C HIS A 31 15.47 45.49 2.19
N GLN A 32 14.63 46.45 2.56
CA GLN A 32 13.49 46.89 1.76
C GLN A 32 13.97 47.77 0.60
N THR A 33 13.64 47.39 -0.63
CA THR A 33 13.67 48.27 -1.80
C THR A 33 12.28 48.31 -2.44
N THR A 34 11.81 49.53 -2.72
CA THR A 34 10.43 49.86 -3.08
C THR A 34 10.19 49.99 -4.59
N THR A 35 11.13 49.52 -5.42
CA THR A 35 10.99 49.46 -6.89
C THR A 35 11.10 48.01 -7.34
N GLN A 36 10.02 47.46 -7.93
CA GLN A 36 10.00 46.12 -8.50
C GLN A 36 10.77 46.08 -9.83
N ASP A 37 12.09 46.16 -9.74
CA ASP A 37 12.99 45.84 -10.84
C ASP A 37 13.03 44.32 -11.06
N THR A 38 13.28 43.88 -12.30
CA THR A 38 13.35 42.47 -12.69
C THR A 38 14.40 41.70 -11.88
N SER A 39 15.45 42.40 -11.42
CA SER A 39 16.48 41.89 -10.51
C SER A 39 15.93 41.50 -9.13
N VAL A 40 15.01 42.29 -8.59
CA VAL A 40 14.36 42.06 -7.29
C VAL A 40 13.40 40.87 -7.38
N ILE A 41 12.58 40.80 -8.43
CA ILE A 41 11.66 39.66 -8.67
C ILE A 41 12.47 38.36 -8.79
N LYS A 42 13.55 38.38 -9.57
CA LYS A 42 14.45 37.22 -9.73
C LYS A 42 15.04 36.77 -8.40
N ASN A 43 15.51 37.69 -7.55
CA ASN A 43 16.04 37.35 -6.23
C ASN A 43 14.97 36.75 -5.32
N THR A 44 13.75 37.30 -5.31
CA THR A 44 12.64 36.75 -4.52
C THR A 44 12.25 35.35 -4.96
N ILE A 45 12.23 35.07 -6.28
CA ILE A 45 12.01 33.71 -6.79
C ILE A 45 13.12 32.76 -6.31
N VAL A 46 14.39 33.16 -6.46
CA VAL A 46 15.55 32.38 -6.03
C VAL A 46 15.48 32.05 -4.54
N SER A 47 15.24 33.05 -3.68
CA SER A 47 15.16 32.86 -2.23
C SER A 47 13.99 31.98 -1.82
N ASN A 48 12.81 32.17 -2.41
CA ASN A 48 11.65 31.33 -2.11
C ASN A 48 11.85 29.87 -2.55
N LEU A 49 12.43 29.64 -3.73
CA LEU A 49 12.69 28.27 -4.18
C LEU A 49 13.82 27.61 -3.40
N ASP A 50 14.90 28.32 -3.06
CA ASP A 50 15.98 27.76 -2.21
C ASP A 50 15.46 27.42 -0.82
N SER A 51 14.58 28.25 -0.25
CA SER A 51 13.95 28.00 1.04
C SER A 51 12.95 26.85 1.04
N LEU A 52 12.67 26.22 -0.13
CA LEU A 52 11.89 24.98 -0.28
C LEU A 52 12.72 23.68 -0.13
N PHE A 53 14.05 23.76 -0.04
CA PHE A 53 14.89 22.58 0.10
C PHE A 53 15.62 22.53 1.45
N PRO A 54 15.74 21.35 2.08
CA PRO A 54 16.46 21.17 3.36
C PRO A 54 17.97 21.03 3.15
N PHE A 55 18.43 21.16 1.91
CA PHE A 55 19.80 21.00 1.47
C PHE A 55 20.17 22.20 0.62
N GLN A 56 21.47 22.48 0.54
CA GLN A 56 21.97 23.61 -0.23
C GLN A 56 21.66 23.42 -1.74
N THR A 57 21.03 24.43 -2.33
CA THR A 57 20.76 24.47 -3.77
C THR A 57 21.42 25.66 -4.43
N ASN A 58 21.56 25.58 -5.75
CA ASN A 58 21.85 26.71 -6.61
C ASN A 58 20.65 26.88 -7.55
N VAL A 59 19.88 27.94 -7.31
CA VAL A 59 18.72 28.29 -8.13
C VAL A 59 19.13 29.32 -9.17
N THR A 60 18.83 29.04 -10.43
CA THR A 60 19.02 29.98 -11.54
C THR A 60 17.70 30.23 -12.24
N VAL A 61 17.48 31.47 -12.67
CA VAL A 61 16.30 31.89 -13.41
C VAL A 61 16.77 32.55 -14.70
N GLY A 62 16.40 31.98 -15.84
CA GLY A 62 16.84 32.44 -17.15
C GLY A 62 16.26 33.82 -17.52
N LYS A 63 14.93 33.89 -17.64
CA LYS A 63 14.22 35.11 -18.04
C LYS A 63 13.11 35.43 -17.04
N VAL A 64 12.87 36.72 -16.81
CA VAL A 64 11.71 37.23 -16.07
C VAL A 64 11.10 38.36 -16.89
N ASP A 65 9.82 38.21 -17.23
CA ASP A 65 9.00 39.24 -17.87
C ASP A 65 7.94 39.70 -16.86
N LYS A 66 7.62 40.99 -16.88
CA LYS A 66 6.63 41.61 -15.98
C LYS A 66 5.67 42.45 -16.80
N ASP A 67 4.38 42.37 -16.48
CA ASP A 67 3.35 43.19 -17.13
C ASP A 67 3.05 44.50 -16.37
N SER A 68 2.09 45.27 -16.90
CA SER A 68 1.67 46.56 -16.31
C SER A 68 0.93 46.43 -14.98
N ASN A 69 0.35 45.26 -14.68
CA ASN A 69 -0.43 45.00 -13.47
C ASN A 69 0.48 44.56 -12.31
N GLY A 70 1.72 44.20 -12.61
CA GLY A 70 2.69 43.68 -11.65
C GLY A 70 2.81 42.16 -11.68
N ASP A 71 2.04 41.48 -12.53
CA ASP A 71 2.12 40.05 -12.74
C ASP A 71 3.42 39.73 -13.47
N PHE A 72 4.00 38.57 -13.19
CA PHE A 72 5.28 38.19 -13.78
C PHE A 72 5.30 36.75 -14.26
N THR A 73 6.10 36.52 -15.30
CA THR A 73 6.41 35.20 -15.83
C THR A 73 7.92 35.00 -15.77
N ALA A 74 8.35 33.95 -15.08
CA ALA A 74 9.73 33.48 -15.08
C ALA A 74 9.85 32.22 -15.93
N SER A 75 10.97 32.06 -16.64
CA SER A 75 11.19 30.90 -17.50
C SER A 75 12.61 30.38 -17.40
N ASN A 76 12.77 29.08 -17.68
CA ASN A 76 14.02 28.35 -17.58
C ASN A 76 14.62 28.45 -16.18
N ILE A 77 13.88 27.97 -15.19
CA ILE A 77 14.35 27.89 -13.81
C ILE A 77 15.02 26.55 -13.61
N LEU A 78 16.25 26.56 -13.07
CA LEU A 78 16.99 25.35 -12.73
C LEU A 78 17.36 25.41 -11.26
N ILE A 79 17.08 24.33 -10.54
CA ILE A 79 17.42 24.13 -9.14
C ILE A 79 18.39 22.96 -9.12
N VAL A 80 19.67 23.26 -8.87
CA VAL A 80 20.73 22.25 -8.86
C VAL A 80 21.18 22.06 -7.43
N SER A 81 21.04 20.86 -6.90
CA SER A 81 21.53 20.54 -5.56
C SER A 81 23.06 20.46 -5.54
N SER A 82 23.68 20.92 -4.45
CA SER A 82 25.14 20.85 -4.28
C SER A 82 25.67 19.43 -4.09
N GLY A 83 24.82 18.50 -3.65
CA GLY A 83 25.14 17.09 -3.47
C GLY A 83 24.61 16.24 -4.63
N LYS A 84 25.41 15.27 -5.08
CA LYS A 84 25.01 14.29 -6.12
C LYS A 84 23.81 13.40 -5.72
N ASP A 85 23.54 13.34 -4.42
CA ASP A 85 22.54 12.49 -3.78
C ASP A 85 21.20 13.22 -3.54
N ASN A 86 21.11 14.50 -3.91
CA ASN A 86 19.93 15.35 -3.72
C ASN A 86 19.23 15.61 -5.07
N LEU A 87 18.01 16.14 -5.05
CA LEU A 87 17.19 16.33 -6.25
C LEU A 87 17.60 17.57 -7.04
N ASN A 88 17.65 17.43 -8.36
CA ASN A 88 17.75 18.52 -9.33
C ASN A 88 16.40 18.69 -10.03
N VAL A 89 15.91 19.93 -10.09
CA VAL A 89 14.60 20.26 -10.64
C VAL A 89 14.75 21.30 -11.74
N SER A 90 13.97 21.17 -12.81
CA SER A 90 13.80 22.20 -13.83
C SER A 90 12.35 22.61 -13.94
N ILE A 91 12.09 23.89 -14.14
CA ILE A 91 10.76 24.43 -14.42
C ILE A 91 10.84 25.24 -15.71
N ASP A 92 10.01 24.89 -16.69
CA ASP A 92 9.97 25.59 -17.96
C ASP A 92 9.44 27.02 -17.76
N LYS A 93 8.34 27.14 -17.01
CA LYS A 93 7.65 28.41 -16.81
C LYS A 93 6.93 28.49 -15.46
N LEU A 94 7.08 29.63 -14.79
CA LEU A 94 6.38 30.02 -13.57
C LEU A 94 5.63 31.32 -13.88
N VAL A 95 4.31 31.31 -13.73
CA VAL A 95 3.44 32.49 -13.86
C VAL A 95 2.90 32.83 -12.49
N VAL A 96 3.02 34.09 -12.11
CA VAL A 96 2.51 34.59 -10.83
C VAL A 96 1.67 35.82 -11.08
N LYS A 97 0.42 35.77 -10.60
CA LYS A 97 -0.56 36.85 -10.69
C LYS A 97 -1.01 37.28 -9.31
N GLY A 98 -1.27 38.58 -9.14
CA GLY A 98 -1.77 39.13 -7.87
C GLY A 98 -0.74 39.26 -6.75
N LEU A 99 0.44 38.61 -6.86
CA LEU A 99 1.53 38.76 -5.90
C LEU A 99 2.53 39.84 -6.32
N LYS A 100 2.67 40.86 -5.46
CA LYS A 100 3.61 41.96 -5.64
C LYS A 100 4.71 41.89 -4.59
N VAL A 101 5.97 41.80 -5.03
CA VAL A 101 7.14 41.69 -4.14
C VAL A 101 7.15 42.79 -3.09
N ASN A 102 7.39 42.41 -1.83
CA ASN A 102 7.38 43.23 -0.63
C ASN A 102 6.05 43.95 -0.34
N GLN A 103 4.93 43.46 -0.89
CA GLN A 103 3.59 43.96 -0.61
C GLN A 103 2.75 42.90 0.08
N LYS A 104 1.76 43.36 0.86
CA LYS A 104 0.71 42.52 1.43
C LYS A 104 -0.21 41.98 0.34
N ILE A 105 -0.76 40.80 0.60
CA ILE A 105 -1.73 40.13 -0.26
C ILE A 105 -3.13 40.63 0.10
N ASN A 106 -3.76 41.36 -0.82
CA ASN A 106 -5.08 41.97 -0.60
C ASN A 106 -6.12 41.58 -1.67
N ASP A 107 -5.72 40.78 -2.65
CA ASP A 107 -6.52 40.36 -3.80
C ASP A 107 -6.27 38.86 -4.06
N ASP A 108 -7.05 38.29 -4.98
CA ASP A 108 -6.87 36.91 -5.44
C ASP A 108 -5.47 36.69 -6.01
N VAL A 109 -4.93 35.50 -5.78
CA VAL A 109 -3.58 35.11 -6.21
C VAL A 109 -3.65 33.85 -7.04
N SER A 110 -2.88 33.81 -8.12
CA SER A 110 -2.69 32.60 -8.93
C SER A 110 -1.21 32.36 -9.17
N ILE A 111 -0.72 31.17 -8.82
CA ILE A 111 0.64 30.70 -9.10
C ILE A 111 0.53 29.46 -9.96
N LYS A 112 1.04 29.55 -11.19
CA LYS A 112 1.05 28.43 -12.13
C LYS A 112 2.47 28.03 -12.48
N VAL A 113 2.79 26.76 -12.29
CA VAL A 113 4.04 26.13 -12.70
C VAL A 113 3.77 25.19 -13.86
N GLU A 114 4.48 25.39 -14.96
CA GLU A 114 4.37 24.61 -16.17
C GLU A 114 5.71 23.92 -16.46
N GLY A 115 5.66 22.63 -16.81
CA GLY A 115 6.83 21.88 -17.23
C GLY A 115 7.82 21.54 -16.12
N LEU A 116 7.38 21.33 -14.87
CA LEU A 116 8.26 20.89 -13.79
C LEU A 116 8.75 19.46 -14.06
N ARG A 117 10.07 19.24 -13.95
CA ARG A 117 10.73 17.94 -14.15
C ARG A 117 11.80 17.70 -13.09
N VAL A 118 11.98 16.44 -12.71
CA VAL A 118 13.08 16.00 -11.83
C VAL A 118 14.13 15.30 -12.68
N THR A 119 15.32 15.88 -12.77
CA THR A 119 16.32 15.46 -13.77
C THR A 119 17.24 14.33 -13.32
N ASN A 120 17.28 14.01 -12.02
CA ASN A 120 18.13 12.96 -11.44
C ASN A 120 17.42 12.04 -10.43
N LEU A 121 16.11 11.85 -10.58
CA LEU A 121 15.24 11.15 -9.61
C LEU A 121 15.82 9.81 -9.12
N ALA A 122 16.29 8.96 -10.04
CA ALA A 122 16.83 7.64 -9.68
C ALA A 122 18.03 7.72 -8.73
N ALA A 123 18.94 8.68 -8.95
CA ALA A 123 20.10 8.87 -8.09
C ALA A 123 19.69 9.38 -6.70
N SER A 124 18.79 10.36 -6.65
CA SER A 124 18.38 11.00 -5.40
C SER A 124 17.52 10.10 -4.50
N VAL A 125 16.70 9.22 -5.08
CA VAL A 125 15.91 8.26 -4.27
C VAL A 125 16.81 7.15 -3.73
N ALA A 126 17.81 6.69 -4.52
CA ALA A 126 18.74 5.65 -4.10
C ALA A 126 19.58 6.03 -2.87
N SER A 127 19.83 7.32 -2.66
CA SER A 127 20.54 7.90 -1.52
C SER A 127 19.63 8.33 -0.37
N SER A 128 18.30 8.25 -0.53
CA SER A 128 17.34 8.69 0.47
C SER A 128 17.06 7.63 1.54
N SER A 129 16.52 8.05 2.68
CA SER A 129 16.04 7.15 3.74
C SER A 129 14.79 6.33 3.36
N ALA A 130 14.20 6.61 2.18
CA ALA A 130 13.10 5.81 1.64
C ALA A 130 13.59 4.41 1.19
N VAL A 131 14.86 4.31 0.79
CA VAL A 131 15.53 3.03 0.55
C VAL A 131 16.09 2.53 1.89
N SER A 132 15.78 1.28 2.25
CA SER A 132 16.26 0.70 3.49
C SER A 132 17.79 0.78 3.57
N ALA A 133 18.34 1.20 4.71
CA ALA A 133 19.78 1.23 4.98
C ALA A 133 20.49 -0.13 4.82
N ASN A 134 19.72 -1.22 4.65
CA ASN A 134 20.23 -2.57 4.40
C ASN A 134 20.43 -2.88 2.89
N VAL A 135 20.04 -1.99 1.99
CA VAL A 135 20.25 -2.13 0.54
C VAL A 135 21.49 -1.33 0.17
N ASP A 136 22.53 -1.97 -0.38
CA ASP A 136 23.70 -1.25 -0.88
C ASP A 136 23.26 -0.43 -2.12
N PRO A 137 23.47 0.90 -2.17
CA PRO A 137 23.18 1.70 -3.36
C PRO A 137 23.84 1.17 -4.65
N LYS A 138 24.93 0.40 -4.53
CA LYS A 138 25.54 -0.31 -5.68
C LYS A 138 24.66 -1.44 -6.21
N ASP A 139 23.82 -2.05 -5.39
CA ASP A 139 22.83 -3.05 -5.82
C ASP A 139 21.66 -2.41 -6.59
N LEU A 140 21.53 -1.08 -6.52
CA LEU A 140 20.63 -0.27 -7.33
C LEU A 140 21.30 0.26 -8.62
N SER A 141 22.58 -0.05 -8.82
CA SER A 141 23.37 0.38 -9.97
C SER A 141 23.41 -0.69 -11.07
N GLY A 142 23.47 -0.25 -12.33
CA GLY A 142 23.36 -1.10 -13.53
C GLY A 142 22.20 -0.67 -14.43
N ASP A 143 22.37 -0.74 -15.75
CA ASP A 143 21.39 -0.23 -16.71
C ASP A 143 20.13 -1.10 -16.82
N ASP A 144 20.22 -2.39 -16.48
CA ASP A 144 19.10 -3.36 -16.54
C ASP A 144 18.37 -3.52 -15.18
N ASN A 145 18.66 -2.66 -14.20
CA ASN A 145 18.04 -2.75 -12.88
C ASN A 145 16.60 -2.22 -12.91
N LEU A 146 15.62 -3.06 -12.55
CA LEU A 146 14.19 -2.69 -12.50
C LEU A 146 13.92 -1.42 -11.68
N TYR A 147 14.64 -1.23 -10.55
CA TYR A 147 14.49 -0.02 -9.74
C TYR A 147 14.94 1.23 -10.53
N LYS A 148 16.10 1.17 -11.18
CA LYS A 148 16.63 2.29 -11.98
C LYS A 148 15.72 2.59 -13.17
N ILE A 149 15.28 1.55 -13.89
CA ILE A 149 14.31 1.63 -15.00
C ILE A 149 13.02 2.31 -14.52
N ALA A 150 12.47 1.87 -13.40
CA ALA A 150 11.25 2.45 -12.83
C ALA A 150 11.42 3.92 -12.44
N MET A 151 12.46 4.24 -11.67
CA MET A 151 12.70 5.61 -11.23
C MET A 151 13.05 6.55 -12.38
N ASN A 152 13.79 6.09 -13.39
CA ASN A 152 14.06 6.88 -14.59
C ASN A 152 12.77 7.14 -15.37
N THR A 153 11.92 6.13 -15.53
CA THR A 153 10.64 6.27 -16.23
C THR A 153 9.71 7.24 -15.50
N ILE A 154 9.59 7.13 -14.18
CA ILE A 154 8.84 8.10 -13.36
C ILE A 154 9.46 9.49 -13.45
N GLY A 155 10.80 9.57 -13.49
CA GLY A 155 11.56 10.82 -13.66
C GLY A 155 11.34 11.51 -15.02
N LYS A 156 10.86 10.79 -16.04
CA LYS A 156 10.41 11.40 -17.32
C LYS A 156 9.10 12.19 -17.16
N GLY A 157 8.46 12.14 -15.98
CA GLY A 157 7.25 12.89 -15.67
C GLY A 157 7.41 14.40 -15.83
N VAL A 158 6.40 15.01 -16.44
CA VAL A 158 6.26 16.46 -16.58
C VAL A 158 5.03 16.88 -15.79
N TYR A 159 5.23 17.72 -14.79
CA TYR A 159 4.21 18.16 -13.85
C TYR A 159 3.85 19.62 -14.11
N ASN A 160 2.56 19.91 -14.11
CA ASN A 160 2.03 21.26 -14.13
C ASN A 160 1.14 21.41 -12.89
N PHE A 161 1.32 22.47 -12.13
CA PHE A 161 0.44 22.73 -10.98
C PHE A 161 0.00 24.18 -10.95
N GLU A 162 -1.19 24.40 -10.42
CA GLU A 162 -1.83 25.70 -10.27
C GLU A 162 -2.30 25.84 -8.83
N ILE A 163 -1.99 26.98 -8.23
CA ILE A 163 -2.41 27.36 -6.88
C ILE A 163 -3.22 28.63 -7.04
N ASP A 164 -4.51 28.56 -6.73
CA ASP A 164 -5.41 29.69 -6.76
C ASP A 164 -5.92 29.99 -5.35
N TYR A 165 -5.67 31.20 -4.89
CA TYR A 165 -6.14 31.72 -3.61
C TYR A 165 -7.28 32.70 -3.86
N ASP A 166 -8.45 32.40 -3.29
CA ASP A 166 -9.59 33.32 -3.26
C ASP A 166 -9.52 34.14 -1.97
N HIS A 167 -9.31 35.45 -2.12
CA HIS A 167 -9.18 36.35 -0.98
C HIS A 167 -10.50 36.50 -0.22
N SER A 168 -11.62 36.51 -0.93
CA SER A 168 -12.95 36.75 -0.36
C SER A 168 -13.40 35.58 0.51
N ASP A 169 -13.16 34.35 0.04
CA ASP A 169 -13.59 33.13 0.71
C ASP A 169 -12.51 32.50 1.60
N SER A 170 -11.26 33.03 1.55
CA SER A 170 -10.10 32.49 2.28
C SER A 170 -9.90 30.99 2.00
N THR A 171 -10.02 30.63 0.72
CA THR A 171 -9.82 29.27 0.21
C THR A 171 -8.58 29.21 -0.66
N LEU A 172 -7.91 28.07 -0.64
CA LEU A 172 -6.75 27.79 -1.49
C LEU A 172 -7.04 26.52 -2.28
N LYS A 173 -7.15 26.67 -3.60
CA LYS A 173 -7.27 25.55 -4.52
C LYS A 173 -5.89 25.17 -5.03
N PHE A 174 -5.63 23.87 -5.11
CA PHE A 174 -4.47 23.29 -5.74
C PHE A 174 -4.91 22.32 -6.82
N GLU A 175 -4.39 22.50 -8.02
CA GLU A 175 -4.55 21.57 -9.14
C GLU A 175 -3.17 21.09 -9.58
N LEU A 176 -3.04 19.79 -9.83
CA LEU A 176 -1.86 19.14 -10.39
C LEU A 176 -2.31 18.30 -11.57
N ASP A 177 -1.65 18.49 -12.71
CA ASP A 177 -1.75 17.62 -13.87
C ASP A 177 -0.35 17.20 -14.29
N SER A 178 -0.16 15.90 -14.53
CA SER A 178 1.12 15.39 -14.98
C SER A 178 1.00 14.41 -16.12
N THR A 179 2.08 14.34 -16.90
CA THR A 179 2.20 13.41 -18.01
C THR A 179 3.52 12.67 -17.99
N VAL A 180 3.51 11.43 -18.47
CA VAL A 180 4.71 10.68 -18.85
C VAL A 180 4.54 10.32 -20.31
N ASN A 181 5.53 10.61 -21.16
CA ASN A 181 5.44 10.42 -22.61
C ASN A 181 4.18 11.05 -23.24
N LYS A 182 3.72 12.20 -22.72
CA LYS A 182 2.50 12.92 -23.14
C LYS A 182 1.19 12.19 -22.85
N GLN A 183 1.21 11.07 -22.12
CA GLN A 183 0.02 10.41 -21.59
C GLN A 183 -0.24 10.89 -20.17
N ALA A 184 -1.51 10.96 -19.76
CA ALA A 184 -1.88 11.31 -18.39
C ALA A 184 -1.20 10.36 -17.40
N PHE A 185 -0.71 10.90 -16.30
CA PHE A 185 0.00 10.13 -15.27
C PHE A 185 -0.63 10.29 -13.90
N VAL A 186 -0.55 11.48 -13.32
CA VAL A 186 -1.17 11.81 -12.02
C VAL A 186 -1.89 13.14 -12.17
N LYS A 187 -3.12 13.18 -11.68
CA LYS A 187 -3.94 14.36 -11.52
C LYS A 187 -4.38 14.46 -10.07
N GLU A 188 -4.30 15.64 -9.49
CA GLU A 188 -4.83 15.92 -8.15
C GLU A 188 -5.55 17.27 -8.16
N ASN A 189 -6.63 17.36 -7.39
CA ASN A 189 -7.36 18.58 -7.15
C ASN A 189 -7.77 18.59 -5.68
N PHE A 190 -7.34 19.59 -4.92
CA PHE A 190 -7.82 19.75 -3.55
C PHE A 190 -8.05 21.21 -3.21
N GLU A 191 -9.00 21.45 -2.33
CA GLU A 191 -9.34 22.79 -1.84
C GLU A 191 -9.17 22.84 -0.32
N LEU A 192 -8.45 23.85 0.15
CA LEU A 192 -8.31 24.17 1.55
C LEU A 192 -9.27 25.27 1.96
N LYS A 193 -9.80 25.18 3.18
CA LYS A 193 -10.58 26.25 3.82
C LYS A 193 -9.89 26.76 5.08
N GLY A 194 -10.20 28.02 5.42
CA GLY A 194 -9.58 28.71 6.55
C GLY A 194 -8.12 29.09 6.26
N PHE A 195 -7.79 29.27 5.00
CA PHE A 195 -6.46 29.66 4.53
C PHE A 195 -6.48 31.18 4.27
N ASP A 196 -6.14 32.00 5.26
CA ASP A 196 -6.16 33.47 5.13
C ASP A 196 -4.75 34.00 4.87
N LEU A 197 -4.54 34.74 3.77
CA LEU A 197 -3.28 35.40 3.42
C LEU A 197 -3.26 36.91 3.66
N SER A 198 -4.33 37.54 4.14
CA SER A 198 -4.48 39.02 4.26
C SER A 198 -3.33 39.74 4.99
N ASP A 199 -2.76 39.11 6.02
CA ASP A 199 -1.60 39.63 6.77
C ASP A 199 -0.23 39.10 6.29
N THR A 200 -0.20 38.45 5.13
CA THR A 200 1.02 37.86 4.55
C THR A 200 1.59 38.81 3.51
N SER A 201 2.92 38.99 3.53
CA SER A 201 3.61 39.72 2.46
C SER A 201 4.28 38.75 1.49
N PHE A 202 4.33 39.10 0.21
CA PHE A 202 5.14 38.36 -0.76
C PHE A 202 6.60 38.80 -0.69
N ASP A 203 7.35 38.24 0.24
CA ASP A 203 8.78 38.50 0.45
C ASP A 203 9.62 37.23 0.22
N ASN A 204 10.89 37.26 0.62
CA ASN A 204 11.82 36.14 0.41
C ASN A 204 11.48 34.88 1.22
N ASP A 205 10.64 35.00 2.26
CA ASP A 205 10.24 33.91 3.16
C ASP A 205 8.76 33.51 2.96
N PHE A 206 8.15 33.99 1.87
CA PHE A 206 6.73 33.77 1.58
C PHE A 206 6.34 32.29 1.55
N LEU A 207 7.09 31.44 0.82
CA LEU A 207 6.78 30.00 0.73
C LEU A 207 6.95 29.27 2.06
N ALA A 208 7.93 29.66 2.88
CA ALA A 208 8.10 29.13 4.23
C ALA A 208 6.92 29.51 5.14
N SER A 209 6.38 30.74 4.99
CA SER A 209 5.19 31.21 5.70
C SER A 209 3.91 30.50 5.25
N LEU A 210 3.77 30.26 3.94
CA LEU A 210 2.70 29.48 3.32
C LEU A 210 2.62 28.07 3.90
N LYS A 211 3.76 27.39 4.06
CA LYS A 211 3.83 26.05 4.65
C LYS A 211 3.12 26.01 6.00
N ASN A 212 3.41 26.93 6.91
CA ASN A 212 2.79 26.96 8.23
C ASN A 212 1.27 27.17 8.14
N LYS A 213 0.81 28.01 7.20
CA LYS A 213 -0.61 28.27 6.96
C LYS A 213 -1.34 27.06 6.37
N VAL A 214 -0.71 26.36 5.43
CA VAL A 214 -1.25 25.10 4.88
C VAL A 214 -1.41 24.08 6.00
N MET A 215 -0.39 23.93 6.85
CA MET A 215 -0.42 22.99 7.98
C MET A 215 -1.54 23.31 9.00
N SER A 216 -1.93 24.57 9.17
CA SER A 216 -3.07 24.95 10.02
C SER A 216 -4.44 24.89 9.34
N SER A 217 -4.48 24.73 8.02
CA SER A 217 -5.71 24.73 7.23
C SER A 217 -6.39 23.36 7.22
N LYS A 218 -7.62 23.32 6.69
CA LYS A 218 -8.47 22.13 6.66
C LYS A 218 -8.82 21.78 5.23
N ILE A 219 -8.97 20.49 4.92
CA ILE A 219 -9.30 20.03 3.57
C ILE A 219 -10.82 20.10 3.41
N LYS A 220 -11.28 20.83 2.40
CA LYS A 220 -12.69 20.94 2.03
C LYS A 220 -13.04 19.88 0.98
N ASP A 221 -12.30 19.88 -0.12
CA ASP A 221 -12.48 18.95 -1.24
C ASP A 221 -11.14 18.29 -1.60
N LEU A 222 -11.20 17.05 -2.08
CA LEU A 222 -10.04 16.27 -2.52
C LEU A 222 -10.47 15.29 -3.60
N GLU A 223 -9.75 15.27 -4.71
CA GLU A 223 -9.85 14.33 -5.81
C GLU A 223 -8.44 14.00 -6.30
N PHE A 224 -8.17 12.73 -6.58
CA PHE A 224 -6.95 12.31 -7.23
C PHE A 224 -7.23 11.17 -8.21
N ASP A 225 -6.49 11.18 -9.31
CA ASP A 225 -6.55 10.18 -10.36
C ASP A 225 -5.12 9.88 -10.85
N GLY A 226 -4.71 8.63 -10.75
CA GLY A 226 -3.39 8.14 -11.13
C GLY A 226 -3.51 7.03 -12.15
N ASN A 227 -3.06 7.29 -13.38
CA ASN A 227 -2.93 6.32 -14.46
C ASN A 227 -1.46 5.95 -14.66
N PHE A 228 -1.07 4.78 -14.14
CA PHE A 228 0.31 4.29 -14.22
C PHE A 228 0.58 3.48 -15.48
N THR A 229 -0.37 3.39 -16.42
CA THR A 229 -0.30 2.49 -17.58
C THR A 229 0.91 2.77 -18.47
N GLU A 230 1.15 4.04 -18.82
CA GLU A 230 2.29 4.38 -19.68
C GLU A 230 3.63 4.14 -18.97
N VAL A 231 3.70 4.45 -17.66
CA VAL A 231 4.88 4.16 -16.84
C VAL A 231 5.16 2.66 -16.79
N LEU A 232 4.14 1.85 -16.50
CA LEU A 232 4.28 0.41 -16.41
C LEU A 232 4.62 -0.22 -17.76
N LYS A 233 4.08 0.30 -18.86
CA LYS A 233 4.42 -0.12 -20.22
C LYS A 233 5.89 0.15 -20.57
N GLU A 234 6.41 1.34 -20.25
CA GLU A 234 7.81 1.69 -20.48
C GLU A 234 8.73 0.81 -19.63
N ILE A 235 8.43 0.66 -18.34
CA ILE A 235 9.18 -0.23 -17.44
C ILE A 235 9.20 -1.66 -17.97
N THR A 236 8.04 -2.15 -18.39
CA THR A 236 7.89 -3.51 -18.93
C THR A 236 8.69 -3.67 -20.22
N SER A 237 8.66 -2.68 -21.11
CA SER A 237 9.39 -2.72 -22.38
C SER A 237 10.90 -2.63 -22.18
N GLU A 238 11.37 -1.79 -21.26
CA GLU A 238 12.79 -1.67 -20.91
C GLU A 238 13.29 -2.93 -20.18
N TYR A 239 12.49 -3.53 -19.30
CA TYR A 239 12.91 -4.67 -18.46
C TYR A 239 12.70 -6.04 -19.12
N LEU A 240 11.56 -6.29 -19.76
CA LEU A 240 11.21 -7.57 -20.39
C LEU A 240 11.44 -7.59 -21.91
N GLY A 241 11.76 -6.43 -22.50
CA GLY A 241 11.96 -6.29 -23.94
C GLY A 241 10.69 -5.89 -24.69
N LYS A 242 10.87 -5.27 -25.86
CA LYS A 242 9.79 -4.72 -26.70
C LYS A 242 8.84 -5.77 -27.27
N ASP A 243 9.25 -7.04 -27.28
CA ASP A 243 8.47 -8.16 -27.80
C ASP A 243 7.51 -8.76 -26.74
N TYR A 244 7.51 -8.24 -25.51
CA TYR A 244 6.56 -8.67 -24.48
C TYR A 244 5.16 -8.11 -24.77
N ASN A 245 4.22 -9.00 -25.11
CA ASN A 245 2.93 -8.64 -25.68
C ASN A 245 1.85 -8.23 -24.65
N GLN A 246 2.12 -8.38 -23.35
CA GLN A 246 1.15 -8.03 -22.32
C GLN A 246 1.50 -6.68 -21.72
N THR A 247 0.62 -5.69 -21.86
CA THR A 247 0.84 -4.37 -21.26
C THR A 247 0.10 -4.29 -19.92
N PRO A 248 0.82 -4.19 -18.79
CA PRO A 248 0.16 -3.91 -17.51
C PRO A 248 -0.44 -2.50 -17.51
N SER A 249 -1.63 -2.38 -16.94
CA SER A 249 -2.31 -1.11 -16.67
C SER A 249 -2.69 -1.05 -15.19
N LEU A 250 -2.63 0.14 -14.62
CA LEU A 250 -3.03 0.38 -13.23
C LEU A 250 -3.59 1.78 -13.12
N ASP A 251 -4.87 1.85 -12.79
CA ASP A 251 -5.60 3.08 -12.52
C ASP A 251 -6.00 3.11 -11.05
N ILE A 252 -5.72 4.23 -10.40
CA ILE A 252 -5.98 4.46 -8.99
C ILE A 252 -6.67 5.80 -8.89
N ASN A 253 -7.91 5.84 -8.41
CA ASN A 253 -8.62 7.09 -8.22
C ASN A 253 -9.30 7.14 -6.85
N GLY A 254 -9.53 8.35 -6.37
CA GLY A 254 -10.33 8.55 -5.17
C GLY A 254 -10.72 10.00 -5.02
N SER A 255 -11.82 10.21 -4.30
CA SER A 255 -12.34 11.54 -4.07
C SER A 255 -13.13 11.58 -2.77
N LEU A 256 -13.23 12.77 -2.18
CA LEU A 256 -14.32 13.03 -1.25
C LEU A 256 -15.63 12.93 -2.01
N GLY A 257 -16.57 12.22 -1.42
CA GLY A 257 -17.87 11.94 -2.00
C GLY A 257 -18.79 13.16 -1.98
N LYS A 258 -20.01 13.00 -2.48
CA LYS A 258 -21.01 14.09 -2.46
C LYS A 258 -21.53 14.39 -1.07
N THR A 259 -21.42 13.41 -0.18
CA THR A 259 -21.81 13.53 1.22
C THR A 259 -20.61 14.00 2.04
N PRO A 260 -20.75 15.01 2.93
CA PRO A 260 -19.66 15.42 3.81
C PRO A 260 -19.08 14.25 4.60
N GLY A 261 -17.77 14.06 4.51
CA GLY A 261 -17.02 13.00 5.18
C GLY A 261 -17.06 11.62 4.50
N GLU A 262 -17.62 11.53 3.30
CA GLU A 262 -17.54 10.35 2.42
C GLU A 262 -16.20 10.38 1.65
N LEU A 263 -15.55 9.23 1.50
CA LEU A 263 -14.36 9.01 0.69
C LEU A 263 -14.60 7.76 -0.16
N GLU A 264 -14.52 7.95 -1.47
CA GLU A 264 -14.52 6.87 -2.44
C GLU A 264 -13.08 6.58 -2.90
N PHE A 265 -12.74 5.31 -3.03
CA PHE A 265 -11.43 4.90 -3.52
C PHE A 265 -11.56 3.66 -4.40
N ASN A 266 -10.97 3.73 -5.60
CA ASN A 266 -10.96 2.65 -6.57
C ASN A 266 -9.54 2.33 -7.05
N VAL A 267 -9.33 1.05 -7.32
CA VAL A 267 -8.14 0.54 -8.00
C VAL A 267 -8.58 -0.44 -9.08
N ASP A 268 -8.10 -0.24 -10.30
CA ASP A 268 -8.29 -1.16 -11.42
C ASP A 268 -6.93 -1.51 -12.01
N GLY A 269 -6.59 -2.80 -12.01
CA GLY A 269 -5.32 -3.33 -12.49
C GLY A 269 -5.57 -4.42 -13.53
N ASN A 270 -5.02 -4.21 -14.73
CA ASN A 270 -5.16 -5.13 -15.85
C ASN A 270 -3.81 -5.57 -16.39
N LEU A 271 -3.79 -6.69 -17.10
CA LEU A 271 -2.66 -7.17 -17.90
C LEU A 271 -3.18 -7.50 -19.30
N GLY A 272 -2.94 -6.60 -20.25
CA GLY A 272 -3.63 -6.63 -21.53
C GLY A 272 -5.15 -6.44 -21.33
N SER A 273 -5.97 -7.35 -21.89
CA SER A 273 -7.43 -7.29 -21.77
C SER A 273 -7.99 -8.00 -20.52
N GLN A 274 -7.12 -8.58 -19.69
CA GLN A 274 -7.54 -9.36 -18.51
C GLN A 274 -7.48 -8.49 -17.25
N SER A 275 -8.59 -8.44 -16.52
CA SER A 275 -8.66 -7.79 -15.21
C SER A 275 -8.08 -8.70 -14.14
N HIS A 276 -7.11 -8.16 -13.40
CA HIS A 276 -6.38 -8.88 -12.36
C HIS A 276 -6.71 -8.39 -10.96
N VAL A 277 -6.99 -7.09 -10.82
CA VAL A 277 -7.37 -6.47 -9.55
C VAL A 277 -8.45 -5.44 -9.83
N LYS A 278 -9.57 -5.54 -9.13
CA LYS A 278 -10.59 -4.50 -9.06
C LYS A 278 -10.96 -4.31 -7.61
N TYR A 279 -10.70 -3.15 -7.06
CA TYR A 279 -10.99 -2.83 -5.67
C TYR A 279 -11.78 -1.53 -5.60
N ASN A 280 -12.84 -1.54 -4.81
CA ASN A 280 -13.62 -0.35 -4.49
C ASN A 280 -13.91 -0.33 -2.99
N ILE A 281 -13.76 0.84 -2.38
CA ILE A 281 -14.19 1.09 -1.00
C ILE A 281 -14.85 2.46 -0.93
N VAL A 282 -15.95 2.52 -0.18
CA VAL A 282 -16.60 3.76 0.22
C VAL A 282 -16.57 3.82 1.73
N VAL A 283 -16.04 4.91 2.26
CA VAL A 283 -15.88 5.17 3.69
C VAL A 283 -16.65 6.44 4.02
N ASP A 284 -17.44 6.40 5.08
CA ASP A 284 -18.17 7.56 5.60
C ASP A 284 -17.57 8.01 6.94
N GLY A 285 -17.88 9.25 7.34
CA GLY A 285 -17.60 9.77 8.68
C GLY A 285 -16.15 10.21 8.91
N ILE A 286 -15.41 10.49 7.82
CA ILE A 286 -14.07 11.09 7.89
C ILE A 286 -14.22 12.60 8.14
N ASP A 287 -13.48 13.14 9.12
CA ASP A 287 -13.58 14.55 9.52
C ASP A 287 -12.39 15.38 9.02
N LEU A 288 -12.15 15.42 7.72
CA LEU A 288 -11.10 16.27 7.13
C LEU A 288 -11.45 17.76 7.20
N GLU A 289 -12.75 18.06 7.17
CA GLU A 289 -13.27 19.41 7.18
C GLU A 289 -13.09 20.15 8.50
N ASN A 290 -12.93 19.45 9.62
CA ASN A 290 -12.66 20.07 10.92
C ASN A 290 -11.26 19.78 11.46
N THR A 291 -10.51 18.87 10.82
CA THR A 291 -9.15 18.49 11.25
C THR A 291 -8.09 19.29 10.49
N PRO A 292 -7.21 20.04 11.19
CA PRO A 292 -6.05 20.67 10.58
C PRO A 292 -5.09 19.67 9.94
N ILE A 293 -4.49 20.04 8.80
CA ILE A 293 -3.53 19.21 8.06
C ILE A 293 -2.35 18.74 8.94
N LYS A 294 -1.86 19.59 9.85
CA LYS A 294 -0.79 19.22 10.79
C LYS A 294 -1.13 18.01 11.66
N ASP A 295 -2.40 17.84 12.03
CA ASP A 295 -2.84 16.76 12.92
C ASP A 295 -2.92 15.44 12.11
N ILE A 296 -3.30 15.53 10.84
CA ILE A 296 -3.25 14.41 9.88
C ILE A 296 -1.79 13.97 9.65
N ILE A 297 -0.90 14.90 9.31
CA ILE A 297 0.50 14.60 8.97
C ILE A 297 1.29 14.11 10.19
N SER A 298 1.01 14.63 11.39
CA SER A 298 1.62 14.16 12.63
C SER A 298 1.16 12.75 13.05
N GLY A 299 0.18 12.18 12.32
CA GLY A 299 -0.30 10.82 12.52
C GLY A 299 -1.41 10.69 13.56
N SER A 300 -2.11 11.77 13.90
CA SER A 300 -3.35 11.65 14.67
C SER A 300 -4.38 10.86 13.87
N ASN A 301 -5.09 9.94 14.53
CA ASN A 301 -6.20 9.19 13.94
C ASN A 301 -7.56 9.86 14.21
N ASP A 302 -7.59 11.06 14.82
CA ASP A 302 -8.84 11.70 15.26
C ASP A 302 -9.82 11.94 14.11
N PHE A 303 -9.32 12.32 12.92
CA PHE A 303 -10.14 12.50 11.71
C PHE A 303 -10.78 11.20 11.20
N LEU A 304 -10.30 10.03 11.64
CA LEU A 304 -10.84 8.71 11.30
C LEU A 304 -11.59 8.07 12.47
N LYS A 305 -11.72 8.75 13.62
CA LYS A 305 -12.30 8.19 14.85
C LYS A 305 -13.72 7.64 14.65
N ASN A 306 -14.52 8.36 13.86
CA ASN A 306 -15.90 7.99 13.56
C ASN A 306 -16.04 7.35 12.17
N ALA A 307 -14.93 7.16 11.46
CA ALA A 307 -14.95 6.67 10.10
C ALA A 307 -15.35 5.19 10.05
N TYR A 308 -16.24 4.85 9.11
CA TYR A 308 -16.72 3.51 8.91
C TYR A 308 -16.78 3.14 7.44
N ILE A 309 -16.53 1.88 7.14
CA ILE A 309 -16.65 1.31 5.81
C ILE A 309 -18.15 1.19 5.52
N GLN A 310 -18.63 1.86 4.48
CA GLN A 310 -20.01 1.78 4.00
C GLN A 310 -20.16 0.59 3.05
N THR A 311 -19.28 0.52 2.04
CA THR A 311 -19.18 -0.61 1.12
C THR A 311 -17.72 -0.95 0.84
N ASN A 312 -17.46 -2.23 0.61
CA ASN A 312 -16.16 -2.69 0.12
C ASN A 312 -16.37 -3.82 -0.87
N SER A 313 -15.66 -3.78 -1.99
CA SER A 313 -15.62 -4.89 -2.94
C SER A 313 -14.22 -5.06 -3.48
N ALA A 314 -13.83 -6.30 -3.70
CA ALA A 314 -12.56 -6.66 -4.29
C ALA A 314 -12.78 -7.88 -5.18
N ASP A 315 -12.30 -7.82 -6.40
CA ASP A 315 -12.17 -8.96 -7.31
C ASP A 315 -10.71 -9.06 -7.72
N VAL A 316 -10.10 -10.20 -7.45
CA VAL A 316 -8.69 -10.48 -7.72
C VAL A 316 -8.63 -11.77 -8.50
N ALA A 317 -7.95 -11.75 -9.64
CA ALA A 317 -7.68 -12.91 -10.46
C ALA A 317 -6.22 -12.85 -10.92
N ILE A 318 -5.37 -13.73 -10.42
CA ILE A 318 -3.94 -13.75 -10.73
C ILE A 318 -3.61 -15.11 -11.32
N ASP A 319 -2.92 -15.12 -12.45
CA ASP A 319 -2.39 -16.33 -13.09
C ASP A 319 -0.86 -16.21 -13.17
N LEU A 320 -0.17 -17.02 -12.39
CA LEU A 320 1.29 -17.05 -12.33
C LEU A 320 1.80 -18.27 -13.09
N ASN A 321 2.63 -18.03 -14.10
CA ASN A 321 3.25 -19.06 -14.91
C ASN A 321 4.77 -19.05 -14.70
N PHE A 322 5.29 -20.15 -14.18
CA PHE A 322 6.72 -20.35 -13.99
C PHE A 322 7.21 -21.44 -14.95
N ASP A 323 8.09 -21.10 -15.89
CA ASP A 323 8.85 -22.07 -16.67
C ASP A 323 10.27 -22.17 -16.10
N LYS A 324 10.67 -23.38 -15.69
CA LYS A 324 11.99 -23.68 -15.15
C LYS A 324 13.12 -23.16 -16.05
N ASP A 325 12.96 -23.23 -17.36
CA ASP A 325 14.00 -22.84 -18.33
C ASP A 325 14.18 -21.32 -18.40
N SER A 326 13.19 -20.54 -17.96
CA SER A 326 13.27 -19.08 -17.86
C SER A 326 14.10 -18.59 -16.67
N PHE A 327 14.45 -19.46 -15.72
CA PHE A 327 15.18 -19.08 -14.52
C PHE A 327 16.60 -19.66 -14.50
N SER A 328 17.54 -18.97 -13.84
CA SER A 328 18.89 -19.47 -13.68
C SER A 328 18.93 -20.78 -12.87
N LYS A 329 19.86 -21.68 -13.17
CA LYS A 329 19.99 -23.00 -12.52
C LYS A 329 20.14 -22.96 -11.00
N LYS A 330 20.63 -21.83 -10.46
CA LYS A 330 20.81 -21.62 -9.02
C LYS A 330 19.63 -20.92 -8.34
N SER A 331 18.61 -20.51 -9.10
CA SER A 331 17.46 -19.79 -8.54
C SER A 331 16.66 -20.67 -7.56
N PRO A 332 16.09 -20.08 -6.49
CA PRO A 332 15.23 -20.82 -5.57
C PRO A 332 14.02 -21.46 -6.27
N ILE A 333 13.46 -20.81 -7.30
CA ILE A 333 12.32 -21.35 -8.04
C ILE A 333 12.68 -22.60 -8.85
N GLN A 334 13.89 -22.69 -9.41
CA GLN A 334 14.37 -23.93 -10.03
C GLN A 334 14.47 -25.07 -9.01
N GLN A 335 14.90 -24.80 -7.77
CA GLN A 335 14.94 -25.82 -6.72
C GLN A 335 13.53 -26.31 -6.38
N VAL A 336 12.58 -25.40 -6.24
CA VAL A 336 11.16 -25.74 -5.99
C VAL A 336 10.60 -26.59 -7.13
N LEU A 337 10.79 -26.19 -8.39
CA LEU A 337 10.33 -26.94 -9.56
C LEU A 337 10.98 -28.33 -9.67
N ASN A 338 12.27 -28.44 -9.33
CA ASN A 338 12.97 -29.72 -9.25
C ASN A 338 12.37 -30.64 -8.18
N ILE A 339 12.10 -30.12 -6.98
CA ILE A 339 11.48 -30.87 -5.88
C ILE A 339 10.08 -31.36 -6.28
N LEU A 340 9.31 -30.50 -6.94
CA LEU A 340 7.98 -30.84 -7.46
C LEU A 340 8.06 -31.79 -8.67
N GLY A 341 9.24 -31.96 -9.26
CA GLY A 341 9.45 -32.71 -10.49
C GLY A 341 8.63 -32.15 -11.65
N LYS A 342 8.55 -30.82 -11.74
CA LYS A 342 7.81 -30.08 -12.78
C LYS A 342 8.75 -29.22 -13.60
N LYS A 343 8.47 -29.12 -14.90
CA LYS A 343 9.11 -28.14 -15.77
C LYS A 343 8.43 -26.79 -15.62
N ASP A 344 7.11 -26.82 -15.59
CA ASP A 344 6.23 -25.65 -15.53
C ASP A 344 5.32 -25.73 -14.30
N LEU A 345 5.01 -24.55 -13.73
CA LEU A 345 4.07 -24.41 -12.63
C LEU A 345 3.13 -23.24 -12.93
N ASN A 346 1.86 -23.57 -13.13
CA ASN A 346 0.77 -22.60 -13.19
C ASN A 346 0.08 -22.52 -11.82
N ILE A 347 -0.05 -21.30 -11.27
CA ILE A 347 -0.77 -21.01 -10.04
C ILE A 347 -1.83 -19.95 -10.33
N LYS A 348 -3.10 -20.30 -10.14
CA LYS A 348 -4.23 -19.40 -10.24
C LYS A 348 -4.72 -19.02 -8.85
N ILE A 349 -4.87 -17.73 -8.60
CA ILE A 349 -5.41 -17.19 -7.35
C ILE A 349 -6.60 -16.33 -7.72
N THR A 350 -7.78 -16.67 -7.23
CA THR A 350 -8.99 -15.87 -7.39
C THR A 350 -9.55 -15.52 -6.03
N SER A 351 -9.88 -14.26 -5.79
CA SER A 351 -10.51 -13.82 -4.56
C SER A 351 -11.57 -12.78 -4.84
N ASN A 352 -12.79 -13.03 -4.39
CA ASN A 352 -13.87 -12.05 -4.40
C ASN A 352 -14.26 -11.73 -2.96
N ASN A 353 -14.32 -10.46 -2.60
CA ASN A 353 -14.94 -10.03 -1.36
C ASN A 353 -16.03 -8.99 -1.61
N SER A 354 -17.00 -8.95 -0.70
CA SER A 354 -18.05 -7.94 -0.68
C SER A 354 -18.45 -7.65 0.75
N TYR A 355 -18.56 -6.36 1.07
CA TYR A 355 -19.18 -5.84 2.26
C TYR A 355 -20.27 -4.85 1.85
N LYS A 356 -21.51 -5.14 2.24
CA LYS A 356 -22.66 -4.27 2.05
C LYS A 356 -23.76 -4.68 3.03
N ASP A 357 -24.56 -3.71 3.49
CA ASP A 357 -25.72 -3.96 4.37
C ASP A 357 -25.36 -4.82 5.60
N SER A 358 -24.23 -4.50 6.25
CA SER A 358 -23.70 -5.20 7.43
C SER A 358 -23.33 -6.67 7.21
N LYS A 359 -23.25 -7.14 5.96
CA LYS A 359 -22.84 -8.49 5.60
C LYS A 359 -21.52 -8.46 4.86
N TYR A 360 -20.62 -9.34 5.26
CA TYR A 360 -19.34 -9.58 4.60
C TYR A 360 -19.31 -11.00 4.06
N ASN A 361 -18.89 -11.14 2.81
CA ASN A 361 -18.61 -12.43 2.20
C ASN A 361 -17.25 -12.37 1.52
N ASN A 362 -16.45 -13.42 1.67
CA ASN A 362 -15.24 -13.58 0.91
C ASN A 362 -15.10 -15.02 0.42
N ASN A 363 -14.87 -15.16 -0.89
CA ASN A 363 -14.53 -16.41 -1.54
C ASN A 363 -13.08 -16.30 -2.02
N PHE A 364 -12.24 -17.22 -1.59
CA PHE A 364 -10.86 -17.35 -2.00
C PHE A 364 -10.66 -18.73 -2.63
N ASN A 365 -9.96 -18.78 -3.75
CA ASN A 365 -9.56 -20.01 -4.41
C ASN A 365 -8.12 -19.86 -4.90
N MET A 366 -7.31 -20.86 -4.62
CA MET A 366 -5.95 -21.00 -5.14
C MET A 366 -5.80 -22.39 -5.75
N LYS A 367 -5.37 -22.45 -7.01
CA LYS A 367 -5.15 -23.69 -7.73
C LYS A 367 -3.72 -23.72 -8.26
N ALA A 368 -2.97 -24.74 -7.88
CA ALA A 368 -1.68 -25.06 -8.49
C ALA A 368 -1.87 -26.28 -9.40
N ASP A 369 -1.72 -26.10 -10.71
CA ASP A 369 -2.12 -27.10 -11.69
C ASP A 369 -1.34 -28.42 -11.56
N GLY A 370 -2.10 -29.52 -11.42
CA GLY A 370 -1.55 -30.85 -11.17
C GLY A 370 -0.81 -31.00 -9.84
N LEU A 371 -1.09 -30.15 -8.85
CA LEU A 371 -0.55 -30.25 -7.50
C LEU A 371 -1.65 -30.23 -6.44
N ALA A 372 -2.39 -29.12 -6.32
CA ALA A 372 -3.43 -28.97 -5.30
C ALA A 372 -4.37 -27.81 -5.64
N SER A 373 -5.55 -27.80 -5.00
CA SER A 373 -6.41 -26.62 -4.93
C SER A 373 -6.87 -26.37 -3.51
N LEU A 374 -7.02 -25.10 -3.18
CA LEU A 374 -7.42 -24.59 -1.89
C LEU A 374 -8.58 -23.62 -2.08
N ASN A 375 -9.73 -23.91 -1.50
CA ASN A 375 -10.87 -23.01 -1.47
C ASN A 375 -11.16 -22.60 -0.03
N ALA A 376 -11.50 -21.34 0.17
CA ALA A 376 -12.00 -20.84 1.45
C ALA A 376 -13.18 -19.90 1.19
N ASN A 377 -14.25 -20.06 1.96
CA ASN A 377 -15.37 -19.13 1.98
C ASN A 377 -15.58 -18.66 3.41
N THR A 378 -15.72 -17.35 3.60
CA THR A 378 -15.98 -16.76 4.91
C THR A 378 -17.19 -15.86 4.84
N LYS A 379 -18.04 -15.98 5.87
CA LYS A 379 -19.21 -15.11 6.07
C LYS A 379 -19.07 -14.41 7.40
N ALA A 380 -19.25 -13.10 7.38
CA ALA A 380 -19.25 -12.28 8.58
C ALA A 380 -20.43 -11.31 8.60
N ILE A 381 -20.80 -10.87 9.79
CA ILE A 381 -21.77 -9.82 10.02
C ILE A 381 -21.14 -8.69 10.83
N VAL A 382 -21.75 -7.51 10.79
CA VAL A 382 -21.35 -6.35 11.59
C VAL A 382 -22.55 -5.90 12.43
N ASN A 383 -22.36 -5.78 13.74
CA ASN A 383 -23.35 -5.14 14.60
C ASN A 383 -23.10 -3.63 14.63
N GLY A 384 -23.91 -2.86 13.89
CA GLY A 384 -23.70 -1.42 13.71
C GLY A 384 -22.93 -1.08 12.43
N LYS A 385 -22.05 -0.08 12.50
CA LYS A 385 -21.27 0.44 11.36
C LYS A 385 -19.85 -0.10 11.41
N LEU A 386 -19.31 -0.62 10.31
CA LEU A 386 -17.99 -1.25 10.32
C LEU A 386 -16.87 -0.21 10.51
N SER A 387 -16.28 -0.11 11.69
CA SER A 387 -15.21 0.87 11.97
C SER A 387 -14.02 0.67 11.03
N LEU A 388 -13.46 1.77 10.52
CA LEU A 388 -12.33 1.71 9.57
C LEU A 388 -11.00 1.37 10.24
N LEU A 389 -10.69 2.01 11.38
CA LEU A 389 -9.39 1.99 12.07
C LEU A 389 -8.77 0.59 12.32
N PRO A 390 -9.53 -0.47 12.64
CA PRO A 390 -8.99 -1.81 12.78
C PRO A 390 -8.44 -2.39 11.46
N TYR A 391 -9.07 -2.10 10.33
CA TYR A 391 -8.78 -2.70 9.02
C TYR A 391 -7.71 -1.94 8.26
N VAL A 392 -7.66 -0.63 8.46
CA VAL A 392 -6.47 0.14 8.21
C VAL A 392 -5.64 0.04 9.48
N GLY A 393 -5.02 -1.09 9.87
CA GLY A 393 -4.42 -1.36 11.21
C GLY A 393 -3.83 -0.23 12.10
N ALA A 394 -4.66 0.72 12.55
CA ALA A 394 -4.36 1.91 13.33
C ALA A 394 -4.76 1.73 14.79
N ASP A 395 -5.61 0.74 15.09
CA ASP A 395 -6.00 0.36 16.47
C ASP A 395 -6.20 -1.15 16.68
N GLY A 396 -5.97 -1.99 15.67
CA GLY A 396 -6.33 -3.43 15.72
C GLY A 396 -5.47 -4.33 16.63
N LYS A 397 -4.38 -3.81 17.23
CA LYS A 397 -3.32 -4.66 17.81
C LYS A 397 -3.63 -5.31 19.16
N ASN A 398 -4.73 -4.94 19.83
CA ASN A 398 -5.00 -5.41 21.20
C ASN A 398 -6.42 -5.96 21.42
N GLN A 399 -7.23 -6.14 20.37
CA GLN A 399 -8.55 -6.75 20.55
C GLN A 399 -8.39 -8.23 20.89
N LYS A 400 -8.89 -8.63 22.07
CA LYS A 400 -8.84 -10.02 22.58
C LYS A 400 -10.21 -10.57 22.93
N ASP A 401 -11.25 -9.74 22.93
CA ASP A 401 -12.61 -10.21 23.18
C ASP A 401 -13.20 -10.80 21.90
N LEU A 402 -13.33 -12.13 21.89
CA LEU A 402 -13.91 -12.90 20.79
C LEU A 402 -15.37 -12.53 20.49
N TYR A 403 -16.11 -11.99 21.46
CA TYR A 403 -17.56 -11.76 21.32
C TYR A 403 -17.92 -10.27 21.22
N ASN A 404 -16.95 -9.37 21.25
CA ASN A 404 -17.18 -7.96 20.98
C ASN A 404 -17.35 -7.73 19.47
N CYS A 405 -18.61 -7.74 19.02
CA CYS A 405 -18.99 -7.57 17.62
C CYS A 405 -19.43 -6.16 17.24
N ASN A 406 -19.39 -5.21 18.18
CA ASN A 406 -19.85 -3.85 17.92
C ASN A 406 -18.88 -3.17 16.94
N ASN A 407 -19.41 -2.76 15.80
CA ASN A 407 -18.69 -2.06 14.74
C ASN A 407 -17.49 -2.85 14.17
N GLN A 408 -17.50 -4.18 14.25
CA GLN A 408 -16.41 -5.06 13.81
C GLN A 408 -16.96 -6.22 12.96
N LEU A 409 -16.14 -6.76 12.07
CA LEU A 409 -16.41 -8.01 11.37
C LEU A 409 -16.44 -9.18 12.35
N CYS A 410 -17.61 -9.81 12.46
CA CYS A 410 -17.81 -11.01 13.25
C CYS A 410 -18.16 -12.21 12.36
N LEU A 411 -17.24 -13.16 12.34
CA LEU A 411 -17.33 -14.40 11.57
C LEU A 411 -18.49 -15.25 12.07
N THR A 412 -19.24 -15.80 11.13
CA THR A 412 -20.39 -16.67 11.36
C THR A 412 -20.14 -18.06 10.79
N ASP A 413 -19.54 -18.13 9.60
CA ASP A 413 -19.18 -19.38 8.94
C ASP A 413 -17.80 -19.23 8.28
N ILE A 414 -17.01 -20.30 8.36
CA ILE A 414 -15.73 -20.47 7.67
C ILE A 414 -15.76 -21.86 7.05
N ASP A 415 -15.77 -21.92 5.72
CA ASP A 415 -15.63 -23.16 4.97
C ASP A 415 -14.26 -23.18 4.33
N PHE A 416 -13.59 -24.33 4.42
CA PHE A 416 -12.28 -24.56 3.84
C PHE A 416 -12.29 -25.90 3.12
N SER A 417 -11.74 -25.97 1.92
CA SER A 417 -11.58 -27.22 1.19
C SER A 417 -10.21 -27.29 0.56
N PHE A 418 -9.51 -28.38 0.81
CA PHE A 418 -8.24 -28.71 0.18
C PHE A 418 -8.41 -29.97 -0.67
N ALA A 419 -8.05 -29.89 -1.94
CA ALA A 419 -7.95 -31.04 -2.82
C ALA A 419 -6.48 -31.26 -3.18
N ASN A 420 -6.00 -32.47 -2.95
CA ASN A 420 -4.66 -32.90 -3.33
C ASN A 420 -4.71 -33.59 -4.70
N ASN A 421 -3.93 -33.08 -5.63
CA ASN A 421 -3.77 -33.62 -6.98
C ASN A 421 -2.33 -34.12 -7.21
N GLY A 422 -1.61 -34.48 -6.14
CA GLY A 422 -0.23 -34.98 -6.19
C GLY A 422 0.78 -34.18 -5.36
N LEU A 423 0.40 -33.04 -4.78
CA LEU A 423 1.31 -32.21 -3.98
C LEU A 423 1.87 -32.96 -2.77
N LEU A 424 1.01 -33.64 -2.01
CA LEU A 424 1.41 -34.35 -0.80
C LEU A 424 2.37 -35.50 -1.12
N GLU A 425 2.20 -36.16 -2.25
CA GLU A 425 3.10 -37.22 -2.72
C GLU A 425 4.48 -36.68 -3.09
N LYS A 426 4.54 -35.48 -3.70
CA LYS A 426 5.83 -34.80 -3.96
C LYS A 426 6.53 -34.43 -2.66
N ILE A 427 5.79 -33.90 -1.69
CA ILE A 427 6.33 -33.57 -0.36
C ILE A 427 6.81 -34.83 0.35
N ALA A 428 6.03 -35.92 0.34
CA ALA A 428 6.38 -37.18 0.97
C ALA A 428 7.66 -37.79 0.37
N ARG A 429 7.83 -37.74 -0.96
CA ARG A 429 9.07 -38.14 -1.63
C ARG A 429 10.25 -37.24 -1.29
N TYR A 430 10.01 -35.95 -1.09
CA TYR A 430 11.06 -35.02 -0.67
C TYR A 430 11.51 -35.30 0.77
N THR A 431 10.59 -35.58 1.69
CA THR A 431 10.90 -35.87 3.09
C THR A 431 11.45 -37.28 3.32
N ASN A 432 11.12 -38.23 2.44
CA ASN A 432 11.63 -39.60 2.49
C ASN A 432 12.32 -39.98 1.17
N GLN A 433 13.65 -39.99 1.22
CA GLN A 433 14.52 -40.28 0.10
C GLN A 433 14.74 -41.78 -0.16
N ASP A 434 14.19 -42.68 0.68
CA ASP A 434 14.26 -44.13 0.42
C ASP A 434 13.47 -44.47 -0.85
N PRO A 435 14.13 -44.95 -1.91
CA PRO A 435 13.46 -45.27 -3.17
C PRO A 435 12.47 -46.43 -3.05
N ASN A 436 12.62 -47.30 -2.04
CA ASN A 436 11.77 -48.48 -1.85
C ASN A 436 10.45 -48.17 -1.13
N THR A 437 10.37 -47.04 -0.43
CA THR A 437 9.14 -46.58 0.20
C THR A 437 8.39 -45.67 -0.78
N THR A 438 7.17 -46.03 -1.14
CA THR A 438 6.30 -45.19 -2.00
C THR A 438 5.77 -43.98 -1.23
N PRO A 439 5.49 -42.84 -1.87
CA PRO A 439 4.94 -41.67 -1.19
C PRO A 439 3.63 -41.97 -0.45
N GLN A 440 2.79 -42.84 -1.01
CA GLN A 440 1.54 -43.29 -0.39
C GLN A 440 1.80 -44.09 0.88
N GLN A 441 2.84 -44.92 0.94
CA GLN A 441 3.24 -45.61 2.17
C GLN A 441 3.76 -44.63 3.23
N VAL A 442 4.49 -43.59 2.84
CA VAL A 442 4.93 -42.53 3.75
C VAL A 442 3.74 -41.79 4.35
N LEU A 443 2.84 -41.27 3.50
CA LEU A 443 1.63 -40.57 3.93
C LEU A 443 0.71 -41.48 4.77
N GLY A 444 0.53 -42.73 4.34
CA GLY A 444 -0.23 -43.73 5.08
C GLY A 444 0.38 -44.04 6.45
N SER A 445 1.70 -44.04 6.58
CA SER A 445 2.40 -44.21 7.86
C SER A 445 2.15 -43.03 8.80
N TYR A 446 2.19 -41.79 8.29
CA TYR A 446 1.78 -40.61 9.07
C TYR A 446 0.31 -40.66 9.45
N GLY A 447 -0.57 -41.09 8.55
CA GLY A 447 -1.99 -41.30 8.84
C GLY A 447 -2.20 -42.35 9.95
N ALA A 448 -1.48 -43.48 9.92
CA ALA A 448 -1.52 -44.49 10.96
C ALA A 448 -1.05 -43.95 12.33
N LEU A 449 0.02 -43.14 12.35
CA LEU A 449 0.49 -42.47 13.56
C LEU A 449 -0.55 -41.49 14.13
N LEU A 450 -1.17 -40.68 13.27
CA LEU A 450 -2.26 -39.78 13.68
C LEU A 450 -3.46 -40.57 14.23
N GLN A 451 -3.77 -41.73 13.65
CA GLN A 451 -4.84 -42.59 14.14
C GLN A 451 -4.53 -43.17 15.52
N LEU A 452 -3.27 -43.58 15.77
CA LEU A 452 -2.84 -44.02 17.09
C LEU A 452 -2.96 -42.90 18.12
N PHE A 453 -2.53 -41.69 17.77
CA PHE A 453 -2.74 -40.52 18.63
C PHE A 453 -4.22 -40.24 18.87
N ALA A 454 -5.06 -40.36 17.83
CA ALA A 454 -6.50 -40.18 17.95
C ALA A 454 -7.13 -41.14 18.96
N VAL A 455 -6.76 -42.44 18.94
CA VAL A 455 -7.25 -43.45 19.89
C VAL A 455 -6.83 -43.13 21.33
N GLN A 456 -5.68 -42.49 21.51
CA GLN A 456 -5.18 -42.07 22.82
C GLN A 456 -5.80 -40.75 23.32
N GLN A 457 -6.50 -40.00 22.47
CA GLN A 457 -7.15 -38.75 22.87
C GLN A 457 -8.46 -38.99 23.62
N GLN A 458 -8.55 -38.40 24.81
CA GLN A 458 -9.77 -38.36 25.61
C GLN A 458 -10.75 -37.29 25.11
N ASP A 459 -10.24 -36.20 24.53
CA ASP A 459 -11.05 -35.15 23.94
C ASP A 459 -11.67 -35.63 22.61
N GLN A 460 -13.00 -35.60 22.54
CA GLN A 460 -13.75 -36.12 21.39
C GLN A 460 -13.49 -35.32 20.11
N PHE A 461 -13.29 -34.00 20.21
CA PHE A 461 -13.01 -33.15 19.07
C PHE A 461 -11.60 -33.40 18.53
N LEU A 462 -10.58 -33.41 19.39
CA LEU A 462 -9.20 -33.73 18.98
C LEU A 462 -9.12 -35.13 18.37
N ARG A 463 -9.80 -36.11 18.96
CA ARG A 463 -9.92 -37.45 18.37
C ARG A 463 -10.53 -37.41 16.97
N LYS A 464 -11.62 -36.66 16.77
CA LYS A 464 -12.27 -36.51 15.45
C LYS A 464 -11.37 -35.80 14.45
N ALA A 465 -10.71 -34.72 14.85
CA ALA A 465 -9.78 -33.97 14.00
C ALA A 465 -8.61 -34.88 13.56
N LEU A 466 -7.92 -35.52 14.52
CA LEU A 466 -6.82 -36.44 14.23
C LEU A 466 -7.26 -37.62 13.35
N SER A 467 -8.45 -38.20 13.60
CA SER A 467 -8.99 -39.28 12.75
C SER A 467 -9.31 -38.79 11.35
N SER A 468 -9.85 -37.58 11.18
CA SER A 468 -10.17 -37.02 9.87
C SER A 468 -8.89 -36.75 9.06
N PHE A 469 -7.86 -36.18 9.69
CA PHE A 469 -6.55 -36.02 9.06
C PHE A 469 -5.85 -37.36 8.80
N ALA A 470 -6.01 -38.35 9.68
CA ALA A 470 -5.49 -39.70 9.45
C ALA A 470 -6.12 -40.34 8.21
N MET A 471 -7.45 -40.31 8.10
CA MET A 471 -8.19 -40.79 6.93
C MET A 471 -7.77 -40.05 5.65
N PHE A 472 -7.59 -38.73 5.74
CA PHE A 472 -7.10 -37.93 4.63
C PHE A 472 -5.69 -38.31 4.21
N LEU A 473 -4.72 -38.48 5.13
CA LEU A 473 -3.36 -38.87 4.76
C LEU A 473 -3.26 -40.31 4.22
N GLN A 474 -4.14 -41.22 4.68
CA GLN A 474 -4.21 -42.58 4.17
C GLN A 474 -4.78 -42.64 2.74
N ASN A 475 -5.65 -41.70 2.37
CA ASN A 475 -6.19 -41.55 1.03
C ASN A 475 -6.29 -40.05 0.69
N PRO A 476 -5.22 -39.41 0.20
CA PRO A 476 -5.09 -37.96 0.12
C PRO A 476 -5.77 -37.41 -1.13
N LYS A 477 -7.10 -37.46 -1.22
CA LYS A 477 -7.85 -36.82 -2.31
C LYS A 477 -8.36 -35.44 -1.92
N ASN A 478 -9.24 -35.39 -0.92
CA ASN A 478 -9.80 -34.12 -0.47
C ASN A 478 -10.11 -34.13 1.04
N ILE A 479 -10.08 -32.94 1.62
CA ILE A 479 -10.58 -32.67 2.97
C ILE A 479 -11.25 -31.30 2.97
N SER A 480 -12.48 -31.26 3.50
CA SER A 480 -13.21 -30.02 3.75
C SER A 480 -13.48 -29.86 5.25
N ILE A 481 -13.40 -28.63 5.72
CA ILE A 481 -13.63 -28.23 7.10
C ILE A 481 -14.72 -27.16 7.06
N HIS A 482 -15.82 -27.44 7.74
CA HIS A 482 -16.93 -26.51 7.89
C HIS A 482 -16.99 -26.07 9.34
N ALA A 483 -16.68 -24.81 9.60
CA ALA A 483 -16.68 -24.23 10.93
C ALA A 483 -17.78 -23.17 11.05
N LYS A 484 -18.84 -23.51 11.77
CA LYS A 484 -19.94 -22.60 12.09
C LYS A 484 -19.79 -22.05 13.49
N ALA A 485 -19.71 -20.74 13.62
CA ALA A 485 -19.55 -20.09 14.92
C ALA A 485 -20.81 -20.33 15.79
N ASN A 486 -20.61 -20.73 17.05
CA ASN A 486 -21.72 -20.88 18.01
C ASN A 486 -22.39 -19.55 18.33
N LYS A 487 -21.59 -18.48 18.33
CA LYS A 487 -21.97 -17.07 18.37
C LYS A 487 -21.03 -16.31 17.42
N PRO A 488 -21.43 -15.19 16.81
CA PRO A 488 -20.54 -14.42 15.95
C PRO A 488 -19.21 -14.09 16.65
N VAL A 489 -18.09 -14.31 15.95
CA VAL A 489 -16.73 -14.19 16.52
C VAL A 489 -15.97 -13.04 15.88
N ASN A 490 -15.47 -12.11 16.68
CA ASN A 490 -14.65 -11.00 16.20
C ASN A 490 -13.40 -11.53 15.47
N GLN A 491 -13.28 -11.20 14.18
CA GLN A 491 -12.21 -11.68 13.31
C GLN A 491 -10.81 -11.27 13.81
N THR A 492 -10.67 -10.01 14.25
CA THR A 492 -9.40 -9.46 14.74
C THR A 492 -8.98 -10.14 16.05
N ALA A 493 -9.92 -10.38 16.96
CA ALA A 493 -9.67 -11.13 18.19
C ALA A 493 -9.21 -12.56 17.90
N LEU A 494 -9.92 -13.25 17.00
CA LEU A 494 -9.60 -14.61 16.59
C LEU A 494 -8.18 -14.69 15.99
N LEU A 495 -7.84 -13.75 15.09
CA LEU A 495 -6.52 -13.68 14.49
C LEU A 495 -5.42 -13.41 15.53
N ASN A 496 -5.63 -12.45 16.43
CA ASN A 496 -4.67 -12.14 17.49
C ASN A 496 -4.43 -13.36 18.40
N MET A 497 -5.48 -14.07 18.78
CA MET A 497 -5.37 -15.29 19.60
C MET A 497 -4.67 -16.43 18.84
N LEU A 498 -4.96 -16.62 17.55
CA LEU A 498 -4.27 -17.61 16.72
C LEU A 498 -2.77 -17.31 16.59
N VAL A 499 -2.42 -16.03 16.42
CA VAL A 499 -1.02 -15.58 16.35
C VAL A 499 -0.31 -15.81 17.69
N ASP A 500 -0.96 -15.52 18.81
CA ASP A 500 -0.41 -15.77 20.15
C ASP A 500 -0.17 -17.27 20.37
N ASP A 501 -1.16 -18.12 20.07
CA ASP A 501 -1.04 -19.57 20.14
C ASP A 501 0.09 -20.12 19.25
N THR A 502 0.22 -19.61 18.02
CA THR A 502 1.27 -20.00 17.07
C THR A 502 2.67 -19.61 17.59
N LYS A 503 2.80 -18.44 18.23
CA LYS A 503 4.07 -18.01 18.84
C LYS A 503 4.45 -18.90 20.01
N GLU A 504 3.49 -19.26 20.86
CA GLU A 504 3.74 -20.15 21.99
C GLU A 504 4.12 -21.56 21.52
N LEU A 505 3.44 -22.09 20.49
CA LEU A 505 3.83 -23.34 19.83
C LEU A 505 5.25 -23.27 19.26
N LYS A 506 5.62 -22.18 18.58
CA LYS A 506 6.96 -22.03 17.99
C LYS A 506 8.07 -21.95 19.05
N LYS A 507 7.81 -21.30 20.19
CA LYS A 507 8.75 -21.24 21.32
C LYS A 507 8.91 -22.61 21.98
N HIS A 508 7.85 -23.40 21.95
CA HIS A 508 7.84 -24.73 22.53
C HIS A 508 8.47 -25.74 21.54
N ASN A 509 9.78 -25.92 21.64
CA ASN A 509 10.45 -27.06 21.03
C ASN A 509 10.52 -28.21 22.05
N PRO A 510 9.73 -29.28 21.91
CA PRO A 510 9.79 -30.41 22.84
C PRO A 510 11.10 -31.19 22.67
N MET A 511 11.89 -30.99 21.62
CA MET A 511 13.17 -31.70 21.43
C MET A 511 14.30 -31.01 22.20
N GLN A 512 14.88 -31.71 23.19
CA GLN A 512 16.14 -31.29 23.81
C GLN A 512 17.33 -31.56 22.86
N ASN A 513 18.46 -30.86 23.06
CA ASN A 513 19.68 -30.97 22.24
C ASN A 513 20.26 -32.39 22.12
N ASN A 514 19.78 -33.36 22.92
CA ASN A 514 20.21 -34.76 22.91
C ASN A 514 19.17 -35.72 22.30
N GLY A 515 18.12 -35.21 21.64
CA GLY A 515 17.08 -36.03 20.99
C GLY A 515 15.97 -36.54 21.90
N ASN A 516 16.01 -36.25 23.21
CA ASN A 516 14.92 -36.59 24.13
C ASN A 516 13.79 -35.57 24.04
N ALA A 517 12.55 -36.04 23.96
CA ALA A 517 11.36 -35.20 24.00
C ALA A 517 11.02 -34.83 25.44
N ASP A 518 11.09 -33.55 25.80
CA ASP A 518 10.60 -33.00 27.06
C ASP A 518 9.12 -32.59 26.91
N LEU A 519 8.24 -33.52 27.29
CA LEU A 519 6.79 -33.32 27.30
C LEU A 519 6.28 -32.76 28.64
N SER A 520 7.18 -32.46 29.61
CA SER A 520 6.78 -32.02 30.95
C SER A 520 6.21 -30.60 30.97
N LYS A 521 6.43 -29.82 29.90
CA LYS A 521 5.92 -28.46 29.72
C LYS A 521 4.92 -28.45 28.57
N SER A 522 3.63 -28.34 28.87
CA SER A 522 2.63 -28.11 27.81
C SER A 522 2.58 -26.62 27.45
N PRO A 523 2.64 -26.24 26.15
CA PRO A 523 2.48 -24.86 25.74
C PRO A 523 1.08 -24.35 26.11
N ASN A 524 0.99 -23.11 26.59
CA ASN A 524 -0.28 -22.48 26.94
C ASN A 524 -0.98 -21.97 25.68
N ILE A 525 -1.72 -22.86 25.02
CA ILE A 525 -2.44 -22.61 23.77
C ILE A 525 -3.92 -22.42 24.11
N LYS A 526 -4.44 -21.20 24.06
CA LYS A 526 -5.79 -20.88 24.55
C LYS A 526 -6.87 -21.08 23.50
N LEU A 527 -6.64 -20.61 22.28
CA LEU A 527 -7.64 -20.69 21.22
C LEU A 527 -7.84 -22.12 20.76
N ILE A 528 -6.76 -22.84 20.45
CA ILE A 528 -6.87 -24.20 19.88
C ILE A 528 -7.52 -25.17 20.88
N ASN A 529 -7.19 -25.06 22.18
CA ASN A 529 -7.77 -25.91 23.21
C ASN A 529 -9.30 -25.71 23.36
N ASP A 530 -9.79 -24.50 23.11
CA ASP A 530 -11.21 -24.14 23.27
C ASP A 530 -11.95 -23.97 21.94
N ILE A 531 -11.33 -24.30 20.80
CA ILE A 531 -11.90 -24.00 19.47
C ILE A 531 -13.29 -24.62 19.25
N GLN A 532 -13.55 -25.79 19.82
CA GLN A 532 -14.84 -26.49 19.78
C GLN A 532 -15.97 -25.78 20.57
N LYS A 533 -15.61 -24.96 21.57
CA LYS A 533 -16.58 -24.11 22.29
C LYS A 533 -16.97 -22.90 21.45
N ILE A 534 -16.07 -22.47 20.57
CA ILE A 534 -16.25 -21.31 19.70
C ILE A 534 -16.98 -21.70 18.42
N PHE A 535 -16.61 -22.82 17.80
CA PHE A 535 -17.13 -23.30 16.53
C PHE A 535 -17.69 -24.73 16.63
N LYS A 536 -18.79 -24.98 15.93
CA LYS A 536 -19.20 -26.32 15.49
C LYS A 536 -18.41 -26.65 14.23
N ILE A 537 -17.54 -27.65 14.33
CA ILE A 537 -16.64 -28.03 13.24
C ILE A 537 -17.01 -29.43 12.72
N THR A 538 -17.25 -29.52 11.42
CA THR A 538 -17.39 -30.80 10.71
C THR A 538 -16.29 -30.96 9.68
N PHE A 539 -15.95 -32.21 9.40
CA PHE A 539 -14.89 -32.60 8.48
C PHE A 539 -15.49 -33.57 7.48
N ASP A 540 -15.33 -33.28 6.19
CA ASP A 540 -15.71 -34.16 5.10
C ASP A 540 -14.43 -34.59 4.40
N VAL A 541 -14.18 -35.89 4.31
CA VAL A 541 -12.92 -36.46 3.84
C VAL A 541 -13.20 -37.42 2.70
N ASN A 542 -12.56 -37.21 1.55
CA ASN A 542 -12.73 -38.02 0.34
C ASN A 542 -14.18 -38.17 -0.13
N SER A 543 -14.99 -37.14 0.13
CA SER A 543 -16.41 -37.05 -0.23
C SER A 543 -16.60 -36.51 -1.63
#